data_AF-A0A828P8D5-F1
#
_entry.id   AF-A0A828P8D5-F1
#
_cell.length_a   1.000
_cell.length_b   1.000
_cell.length_c   1.000
_cell.angle_alpha   90.00
_cell.angle_beta   90.00
_cell.angle_gamma   90.00
#
_symmetry.space_group_name_H-M   'P 1'
#
loop_
_entity.id
_entity.type
_entity.pdbx_description
1 polymer ?
#
loop_
_entity_poly.entity_id
_entity_poly.type
_entity_poly.pdbx_seq_one_letter_code
_entity_poly.pdbx_strand_id
1 'polypeptide(L)' 'MSTNVGEKIRIMRKSEMLTQEKMAEITGLTVAALRQYEQGRNEPNLESTKKLLKSPV' A
#
# COMPACT_ATOMS: atom_id res chain seq x y z
N MET A 1 -15.90 -13.64 1.68
CA MET A 1 -15.43 -12.54 0.83
C MET A 1 -13.92 -12.56 0.81
N SER A 2 -13.30 -12.70 -0.35
CA SER A 2 -11.84 -12.74 -0.47
C SER A 2 -11.31 -11.31 -0.45
N THR A 3 -10.58 -10.93 0.61
CA THR A 3 -9.86 -9.64 0.64
C THR A 3 -8.81 -9.62 -0.47
N ASN A 4 -8.99 -8.77 -1.47
CA ASN A 4 -8.00 -8.57 -2.53
C ASN A 4 -6.75 -7.86 -1.97
N VAL A 5 -5.65 -7.88 -2.74
CA VAL A 5 -4.37 -7.30 -2.30
C VAL A 5 -4.51 -5.80 -1.97
N GLY A 6 -5.31 -5.07 -2.76
CA GLY A 6 -5.59 -3.65 -2.53
C GLY A 6 -6.22 -3.36 -1.18
N GLU A 7 -7.19 -4.17 -0.78
CA GLU A 7 -7.87 -4.04 0.50
C GLU A 7 -6.95 -4.36 1.67
N LYS A 8 -6.07 -5.37 1.52
CA LYS A 8 -5.03 -5.67 2.53
C LYS A 8 -4.08 -4.49 2.74
N ILE A 9 -3.64 -3.84 1.65
CA ILE A 9 -2.79 -2.63 1.71
C ILE A 9 -3.52 -1.51 2.45
N ARG A 10 -4.80 -1.29 2.12
CA ARG A 10 -5.61 -0.26 2.77
C ARG A 10 -5.78 -0.53 4.27
N ILE A 11 -6.01 -1.78 4.65
CA ILE A 11 -6.14 -2.19 6.06
C ILE A 11 -4.82 -1.94 6.79
N MET A 12 -3.69 -2.39 6.25
CA MET A 12 -2.36 -2.17 6.83
C MET A 12 -2.06 -0.68 7.05
N ARG A 13 -2.29 0.15 6.03
CA ARG A 13 -2.10 1.60 6.15
C ARG A 13 -2.95 2.20 7.26
N LYS A 14 -4.21 1.81 7.33
CA LYS A 14 -5.15 2.32 8.33
C LYS A 14 -4.85 1.82 9.75
N SER A 15 -4.34 0.60 9.92
CA SER A 15 -3.93 0.10 11.23
C SER A 15 -2.76 0.89 11.81
N GLU A 16 -1.93 1.47 10.95
CA GLU A 16 -0.83 2.37 11.34
C GLU A 16 -1.24 3.85 11.39
N MET A 17 -2.53 4.16 11.21
CA MET A 17 -3.07 5.52 11.18
C MET A 17 -2.41 6.45 10.13
N LEU A 18 -1.89 5.87 9.04
CA LEU A 18 -1.20 6.62 8.01
C LEU A 18 -2.16 7.15 6.93
N THR A 19 -1.86 8.32 6.38
CA THR A 19 -2.47 8.79 5.12
C THR A 19 -1.80 8.11 3.92
N GLN A 20 -2.42 8.19 2.72
CA GLN A 20 -1.82 7.64 1.51
C GLN A 20 -0.50 8.35 1.17
N GLU A 21 -0.42 9.65 1.44
CA GLU A 21 0.77 10.48 1.30
C GLU A 21 1.88 10.03 2.24
N LYS A 22 1.55 9.78 3.52
CA LYS A 22 2.57 9.38 4.49
C LYS A 22 3.10 7.98 4.22
N MET A 23 2.22 7.05 3.84
CA MET A 23 2.64 5.71 3.44
C MET A 23 3.49 5.72 2.16
N ALA A 24 3.16 6.58 1.18
CA ALA A 24 3.95 6.77 -0.03
C ALA A 24 5.37 7.24 0.30
N GLU A 25 5.49 8.23 1.18
CA GLU A 25 6.76 8.77 1.66
C GLU A 25 7.61 7.68 2.35
N ILE A 26 7.03 6.90 3.26
CA ILE A 26 7.74 5.85 4.01
C ILE A 26 8.19 4.72 3.08
N THR A 27 7.31 4.26 2.18
CA THR A 27 7.59 3.12 1.29
C THR A 27 8.41 3.50 0.06
N GLY A 28 8.58 4.79 -0.22
CA GLY A 28 9.18 5.27 -1.46
C GLY A 28 8.37 4.90 -2.71
N LEU A 29 7.05 4.81 -2.55
CA LEU A 29 6.07 4.66 -3.62
C LEU A 29 5.42 6.00 -3.94
N THR A 30 4.74 6.09 -5.08
CA THR A 30 3.93 7.28 -5.37
C THR A 30 2.53 7.13 -4.77
N VAL A 31 1.94 8.24 -4.34
CA VAL A 31 0.55 8.28 -3.85
C VAL A 31 -0.43 7.74 -4.89
N ALA A 32 -0.18 8.04 -6.17
CA ALA A 32 -0.99 7.54 -7.27
C ALA A 32 -0.93 6.01 -7.42
N ALA A 33 0.24 5.39 -7.20
CA ALA A 33 0.37 3.93 -7.20
C ALA A 33 -0.40 3.30 -6.05
N LEU A 34 -0.20 3.79 -4.82
CA LEU A 34 -0.95 3.34 -3.63
C LEU A 34 -2.47 3.46 -3.84
N ARG A 35 -2.93 4.57 -4.39
CA ARG A 35 -4.34 4.81 -4.66
C ARG A 35 -4.91 3.83 -5.69
N GLN A 36 -4.15 3.48 -6.73
CA GLN A 36 -4.56 2.47 -7.71
C GLN A 36 -4.60 1.06 -7.11
N TYR A 37 -3.63 0.73 -6.26
CA TYR A 37 -3.59 -0.54 -5.54
C TYR A 37 -4.80 -0.66 -4.60
N GLU A 38 -5.05 0.34 -3.75
CA GLU A 38 -6.19 0.32 -2.82
C GLU A 38 -7.57 0.32 -3.49
N GLN A 39 -7.65 0.78 -4.75
CA GLN A 39 -8.88 0.70 -5.56
C GLN A 39 -9.00 -0.63 -6.33
N GLY A 40 -8.00 -1.50 -6.28
CA GLY A 40 -7.96 -2.74 -7.05
C GLY A 40 -7.83 -2.52 -8.57
N ARG A 41 -7.43 -1.32 -9.00
CA ARG A 41 -7.21 -1.02 -10.44
C ARG A 41 -5.90 -1.58 -10.96
N ASN A 42 -4.94 -1.78 -10.07
CA ASN A 42 -3.62 -2.30 -10.41
C ASN A 42 -3.11 -3.13 -9.24
N GLU A 43 -2.25 -4.11 -9.50
CA GLU A 43 -1.59 -4.89 -8.44
C GLU A 43 -0.12 -4.48 -8.30
N PRO A 44 0.42 -4.42 -7.07
CA PRO A 44 1.83 -4.14 -6.86
C PRO A 44 2.67 -5.30 -7.43
N ASN A 45 3.70 -4.95 -8.19
CA ASN A 45 4.71 -5.92 -8.60
C ASN A 45 5.60 -6.33 -7.41
N LEU A 46 6.55 -7.25 -7.64
CA LEU A 46 7.45 -7.75 -6.60
C LEU A 46 8.20 -6.63 -5.88
N GLU A 47 8.74 -5.65 -6.62
CA GLU A 47 9.49 -4.53 -6.05
C GLU A 47 8.61 -3.60 -5.22
N SER A 48 7.40 -3.29 -5.70
CA SER A 48 6.43 -2.48 -4.96
C SER A 48 5.94 -3.21 -3.71
N THR A 49 5.76 -4.53 -3.79
CA THR A 49 5.39 -5.37 -2.65
C THR A 49 6.50 -5.38 -1.59
N LYS A 50 7.77 -5.50 -1.98
CA LYS A 50 8.91 -5.39 -1.06
C LYS A 50 8.96 -4.02 -0.38
N LYS A 51 8.67 -2.95 -1.11
CA LYS A 51 8.59 -1.58 -0.56
C LYS A 51 7.45 -1.43 0.44
N LEU A 52 6.28 -1.99 0.15
CA LEU A 52 5.12 -2.00 1.06
C LEU A 52 5.36 -2.79 2.34
N LEU A 53 6.10 -3.91 2.24
CA LEU A 53 6.40 -4.79 3.38
C LEU A 53 7.66 -4.41 4.14
N LYS A 54 8.47 -3.47 3.62
CA LYS A 54 9.57 -2.84 4.34
C LYS A 54 8.97 -1.87 5.38
N SER A 55 8.39 -2.41 6.44
CA SER A 55 8.17 -1.63 7.65
C SER A 55 9.51 -1.43 8.34
N PRO A 56 9.87 -0.21 8.77
CA PRO A 56 10.79 -0.08 9.89
C PRO A 56 10.10 -0.77 11.08
N VAL A 57 10.77 -1.75 11.66
CA VAL A 57 10.42 -2.24 13.00
C VAL A 57 10.82 -1.16 14.00
#